data_AF-A0A3N7HIK4-F1
#
_entry.id   AF-A0A3N7HIK4-F1
#
_cell.length_a   1.000
_cell.length_b   1.000
_cell.length_c   1.000
_cell.angle_alpha   90.00
_cell.angle_beta   90.00
_cell.angle_gamma   90.00
#
_symmetry.space_group_name_H-M   'P 1'
#
loop_
_entity.id
_entity.type
_entity.pdbx_description
1 polymer ?
#
loop_
_entity_poly.entity_id
_entity_poly.type
_entity_poly.pdbx_seq_one_letter_code
_entity_poly.pdbx_strand_id
1 'polypeptide(L)'
;MSDQLVNVLKARLAAGEISIAEYRSLLAEIGEDRSSPPSTEAPQYETGTLLGEFEQFRLFEYGVQVGQQFHPMSQVVSVKGGQSYKSFNFVPSQNRSSFSITFLSGEQASAVEDRLVFGGKRHNALIHFYDAVRQLTFKPRLTNLVSRLSDIGHLDIYKPPFGGEDTVVLRKDGVIVAGTRTVNLKTAKATGTFGLGTQWHALNAVSQKTNPAEVVMSEERGLLGTLIPRAALRFTPYPDDVDVVHALLGWLAEPSNHLK
;
A
#
# COMPACT_ATOMS: atom_id res chain seq x y z
N MET A 1 -34.05 14.59 22.09
CA MET A 1 -34.40 14.94 23.50
C MET A 1 -33.15 15.28 24.32
N SER A 2 -31.99 14.62 24.10
CA SER A 2 -30.70 14.95 24.73
C SER A 2 -30.21 16.38 24.47
N ASP A 3 -30.37 16.90 23.26
CA ASP A 3 -29.80 18.22 22.91
C ASP A 3 -30.48 19.38 23.65
N GLN A 4 -31.76 19.23 23.98
CA GLN A 4 -32.47 20.21 24.82
C GLN A 4 -31.97 20.15 26.28
N LEU A 5 -31.72 18.96 26.82
CA LEU A 5 -31.17 18.78 28.17
C LEU A 5 -29.73 19.31 28.29
N VAL A 6 -28.89 19.05 27.28
CA VAL A 6 -27.53 19.60 27.22
C VAL A 6 -27.54 21.12 27.13
N ASN A 7 -28.47 21.70 26.38
CA ASN A 7 -28.61 23.16 26.28
C ASN A 7 -29.12 23.78 27.59
N VAL A 8 -30.01 23.11 28.32
CA VAL A 8 -30.44 23.53 29.67
C VAL A 8 -29.27 23.49 30.65
N LEU A 9 -28.46 22.42 30.65
CA LEU A 9 -27.28 22.32 31.51
C LEU A 9 -26.22 23.40 31.21
N LYS A 10 -26.01 23.73 29.93
CA LYS A 10 -25.12 24.84 29.54
C LYS A 10 -25.63 26.18 30.05
N ALA A 11 -26.94 26.42 29.98
CA ALA A 11 -27.54 27.65 30.50
C ALA A 11 -27.38 27.76 32.02
N ARG A 12 -27.57 26.66 32.75
CA ARG A 12 -27.38 26.62 34.22
C ARG A 12 -25.92 26.79 34.64
N LEU A 13 -24.98 26.23 33.89
CA LEU A 13 -23.54 26.47 34.10
C LEU A 13 -23.18 27.94 33.84
N ALA A 14 -23.71 28.54 32.77
CA ALA A 14 -23.47 29.95 32.44
C ALA A 14 -24.09 30.90 33.47
N ALA A 15 -25.21 30.52 34.09
CA ALA A 15 -25.83 31.23 35.21
C ALA A 15 -25.11 31.00 36.56
N GLY A 16 -24.11 30.10 36.62
CA GLY A 16 -23.37 29.77 37.83
C GLY A 16 -24.15 28.92 38.84
N GLU A 17 -25.30 28.37 38.45
CA GLU A 17 -26.14 27.54 39.33
C GLU A 17 -25.56 26.15 39.60
N ILE A 18 -24.67 25.68 38.73
CA ILE A 18 -23.95 24.41 38.86
C ILE A 18 -22.47 24.64 38.61
N SER A 19 -21.63 23.88 39.29
CA SER A 19 -20.18 23.94 39.07
C SER A 19 -19.79 23.23 37.78
N ILE A 20 -18.59 23.54 37.25
CA ILE A 20 -18.11 22.88 36.03
C ILE A 20 -17.83 21.38 36.22
N ALA A 21 -17.52 20.96 37.45
CA ALA A 21 -17.34 19.55 37.80
C ALA A 21 -18.69 18.81 37.79
N GLU A 22 -19.71 19.45 38.36
CA GLU A 22 -21.08 18.92 38.42
C GLU A 22 -21.74 18.86 37.03
N TYR A 23 -21.51 19.86 36.19
CA TYR A 23 -21.90 19.85 34.78
C TYR A 23 -21.29 18.66 34.01
N ARG A 24 -20.01 18.32 34.26
CA ARG A 24 -19.35 17.17 33.62
C ARG A 24 -19.91 15.83 34.09
N SER A 25 -20.24 15.70 35.39
CA SER A 25 -20.85 14.49 35.94
C SER A 25 -22.24 14.25 35.34
N LEU A 26 -23.08 15.30 35.29
CA LEU A 26 -24.42 15.22 34.73
C LEU A 26 -24.43 14.95 33.21
N LEU A 27 -23.44 15.46 32.48
CA LEU A 27 -23.26 15.11 31.07
C LEU A 27 -22.85 13.65 30.87
N ALA A 28 -22.07 13.08 31.78
CA ALA A 28 -21.69 11.66 31.72
C ALA A 28 -22.91 10.78 31.98
N GLU A 29 -23.73 11.09 32.99
CA GLU A 29 -24.97 10.37 33.29
C GLU A 29 -25.98 10.41 32.12
N ILE A 30 -26.15 11.56 31.46
CA ILE A 30 -27.01 11.68 30.28
C ILE A 30 -26.44 10.90 29.07
N GLY A 31 -25.11 10.72 29.01
CA GLY A 31 -24.43 9.93 28.00
C GLY A 31 -24.49 8.41 28.22
N GLU A 32 -24.71 7.97 29.45
CA GLU A 32 -24.67 6.55 29.87
C GLU A 32 -25.94 5.75 29.52
N ASP A 33 -27.04 6.41 29.12
CA ASP A 33 -28.22 5.74 28.53
C ASP A 33 -27.96 5.16 27.11
N ARG A 34 -26.72 5.30 26.60
CA ARG A 34 -26.21 4.54 25.45
C ARG A 34 -25.28 3.43 25.93
N SER A 35 -25.83 2.45 26.63
CA SER A 35 -25.14 1.20 26.94
C SER A 35 -24.99 0.36 25.67
N SER A 36 -23.89 0.56 24.95
CA SER A 36 -23.29 -0.51 24.15
C SER A 36 -22.66 -1.54 25.11
N PRO A 37 -22.68 -2.84 24.79
CA PRO A 37 -22.16 -3.90 25.67
C PRO A 37 -20.66 -3.70 25.94
N PRO A 38 -20.12 -4.29 27.03
CA PRO A 38 -18.82 -3.94 27.60
C PRO A 38 -17.72 -3.96 26.54
N SER A 39 -17.00 -2.84 26.46
CA SER A 39 -15.79 -2.69 25.67
C SER A 39 -14.80 -3.77 26.09
N THR A 40 -14.66 -4.76 25.22
CA THR A 40 -13.55 -5.70 25.23
C THR A 40 -12.29 -4.84 25.22
N GLU A 41 -11.45 -4.97 26.26
CA GLU A 41 -10.16 -4.28 26.36
C GLU A 41 -9.46 -4.41 25.01
N ALA A 42 -9.26 -3.28 24.33
CA ALA A 42 -8.45 -3.26 23.13
C ALA A 42 -7.06 -3.75 23.55
N PRO A 43 -6.51 -4.79 22.89
CA PRO A 43 -5.19 -5.31 23.24
C PRO A 43 -4.19 -4.15 23.37
N GLN A 44 -3.58 -4.02 24.55
CA GLN A 44 -2.47 -3.09 24.76
C GLN A 44 -1.28 -3.59 23.95
N TYR A 45 -1.20 -3.15 22.70
CA TYR A 45 -0.05 -3.44 21.86
C TYR A 45 1.14 -2.61 22.34
N GLU A 46 2.27 -3.26 22.59
CA GLU A 46 3.55 -2.56 22.71
C GLU A 46 3.77 -1.80 21.40
N THR A 47 3.70 -0.47 21.43
CA THR A 47 3.87 0.34 20.23
C THR A 47 5.33 0.36 19.78
N GLY A 48 6.27 0.30 20.73
CA GLY A 48 7.70 0.46 20.49
C GLY A 48 8.11 1.92 20.31
N THR A 49 9.30 2.16 19.76
CA THR A 49 9.83 3.51 19.51
C THR A 49 9.07 4.22 18.39
N LEU A 50 8.81 5.53 18.53
CA LEU A 50 8.29 6.37 17.45
C LEU A 50 9.37 6.59 16.39
N LEU A 51 9.10 6.15 15.17
CA LEU A 51 10.04 6.23 14.03
C LEU A 51 9.73 7.42 13.12
N GLY A 52 8.49 7.89 13.10
CA GLY A 52 8.10 9.05 12.33
C GLY A 52 6.65 9.46 12.55
N GLU A 53 6.33 10.70 12.20
CA GLU A 53 4.98 11.24 12.28
C GLU A 53 4.65 12.08 11.05
N PHE A 54 3.40 12.01 10.62
CA PHE A 54 2.85 12.86 9.59
C PHE A 54 1.37 13.07 9.88
N GLU A 55 0.99 14.28 10.29
CA GLU A 55 -0.40 14.61 10.65
C GLU A 55 -0.99 13.65 11.71
N GLN A 56 -2.08 12.97 11.38
CA GLN A 56 -2.75 11.98 12.23
C GLN A 56 -2.06 10.61 12.22
N PHE A 57 -0.99 10.45 11.46
CA PHE A 57 -0.26 9.18 11.33
C PHE A 57 0.98 9.22 12.21
N ARG A 58 1.13 8.20 13.06
CA ARG A 58 2.35 7.96 13.84
C ARG A 58 2.84 6.56 13.55
N LEU A 59 4.08 6.46 13.13
CA LEU A 59 4.73 5.22 12.77
C LEU A 59 5.62 4.77 13.92
N PHE A 60 5.32 3.61 14.48
CA PHE A 60 6.14 2.99 15.50
C PHE A 60 6.80 1.71 14.96
N GLU A 61 7.71 1.12 15.73
CA GLU A 61 8.38 -0.14 15.39
C GLU A 61 7.40 -1.28 15.11
N TYR A 62 6.32 -1.38 15.90
CA TYR A 62 5.41 -2.52 15.87
C TYR A 62 4.03 -2.21 15.28
N GLY A 63 3.76 -0.96 14.91
CA GLY A 63 2.51 -0.61 14.23
C GLY A 63 2.40 0.84 13.80
N VAL A 64 1.28 1.14 13.16
CA VAL A 64 0.91 2.48 12.72
C VAL A 64 -0.30 2.92 13.52
N GLN A 65 -0.22 4.08 14.15
CA GLN A 65 -1.37 4.73 14.74
C GLN A 65 -1.97 5.71 13.74
N VAL A 66 -3.29 5.62 13.54
CA VAL A 66 -4.09 6.55 12.73
C VAL A 66 -5.11 7.22 13.64
N GLY A 67 -4.92 8.51 13.93
CA GLY A 67 -5.72 9.22 14.91
C GLY A 67 -5.57 8.61 16.31
N GLN A 68 -6.65 8.04 16.86
CA GLN A 68 -6.65 7.37 18.16
C GLN A 68 -6.47 5.86 18.08
N GLN A 69 -6.51 5.27 16.88
CA GLN A 69 -6.50 3.82 16.70
C GLN A 69 -5.10 3.33 16.33
N PHE A 70 -4.64 2.28 17.02
CA PHE A 70 -3.37 1.62 16.72
C PHE A 70 -3.59 0.36 15.90
N HIS A 71 -2.83 0.22 14.83
CA HIS A 71 -2.83 -0.94 13.93
C HIS A 71 -1.45 -1.61 13.97
N PRO A 72 -1.35 -2.86 14.47
CA PRO A 72 -0.12 -3.63 14.37
C PRO A 72 0.36 -3.76 12.92
N MET A 73 1.67 -3.85 12.69
CA MET A 73 2.23 -4.01 11.34
C MET A 73 1.69 -5.23 10.59
N SER A 74 1.32 -6.29 11.32
CA SER A 74 0.69 -7.49 10.76
C SER A 74 -0.67 -7.22 10.10
N GLN A 75 -1.36 -6.15 10.50
CA GLN A 75 -2.63 -5.75 9.91
C GLN A 75 -2.47 -4.98 8.60
N VAL A 76 -1.28 -4.51 8.24
CA VAL A 76 -1.09 -3.77 6.99
C VAL A 76 -0.98 -4.75 5.82
N VAL A 77 -1.91 -4.65 4.86
CA VAL A 77 -1.93 -5.52 3.67
C VAL A 77 -1.41 -4.87 2.40
N SER A 78 -1.51 -3.54 2.30
CA SER A 78 -1.03 -2.81 1.12
C SER A 78 -0.70 -1.37 1.52
N VAL A 79 0.36 -0.84 0.93
CA VAL A 79 0.81 0.54 1.14
C VAL A 79 0.97 1.19 -0.22
N LYS A 80 0.04 2.09 -0.55
CA LYS A 80 -0.03 2.79 -1.82
C LYS A 80 0.62 4.15 -1.70
N GLY A 81 1.33 4.62 -2.72
CA GLY A 81 1.82 5.99 -2.68
C GLY A 81 2.84 6.36 -3.73
N GLY A 82 3.15 7.65 -3.78
CA GLY A 82 4.15 8.19 -4.68
C GLY A 82 3.86 9.62 -5.10
N GLN A 83 4.59 10.05 -6.12
CA GLN A 83 4.47 11.37 -6.71
C GLN A 83 3.94 11.26 -8.14
N SER A 84 3.05 12.16 -8.52
CA SER A 84 2.63 12.33 -9.90
C SER A 84 2.63 13.81 -10.28
N TYR A 85 2.92 14.08 -11.54
CA TYR A 85 2.89 15.42 -12.09
C TYR A 85 1.98 15.43 -13.32
N LYS A 86 1.14 16.45 -13.41
CA LYS A 86 0.38 16.79 -14.60
C LYS A 86 0.92 18.10 -15.13
N SER A 87 1.19 18.14 -16.42
CA SER A 87 1.49 19.37 -17.14
C SER A 87 0.54 19.50 -18.33
N PHE A 88 0.14 20.73 -18.62
CA PHE A 88 -0.61 21.08 -19.82
C PHE A 88 0.25 22.03 -20.64
N ASN A 89 0.57 21.68 -21.90
CA ASN A 89 1.47 22.45 -22.75
C ASN A 89 2.81 22.82 -22.07
N PHE A 90 3.44 21.88 -21.36
CA PHE A 90 4.69 22.08 -20.60
C PHE A 90 4.60 23.06 -19.43
N VAL A 91 3.41 23.58 -19.11
CA VAL A 91 3.15 24.34 -17.88
C VAL A 91 2.80 23.35 -16.76
N PRO A 92 3.52 23.33 -15.63
CA PRO A 92 3.15 22.50 -14.48
C PRO A 92 1.76 22.89 -13.99
N SER A 93 0.80 21.96 -14.11
CA SER A 93 -0.61 22.24 -13.81
C SER A 93 -1.03 21.66 -12.46
N GLN A 94 -0.42 20.55 -12.01
CA GLN A 94 -0.67 19.97 -10.70
C GLN A 94 0.40 18.92 -10.38
N ASN A 95 0.97 19.01 -9.20
CA ASN A 95 1.83 18.00 -8.60
C ASN A 95 1.09 17.39 -7.43
N ARG A 96 1.04 16.07 -7.39
CA ARG A 96 0.35 15.32 -6.35
C ARG A 96 1.34 14.41 -5.65
N SER A 97 1.33 14.40 -4.33
CA SER A 97 1.89 13.32 -3.55
C SER A 97 0.81 12.70 -2.70
N SER A 98 0.80 11.39 -2.61
CA SER A 98 -0.19 10.70 -1.80
C SER A 98 0.41 9.44 -1.21
N PHE A 99 -0.14 9.04 -0.07
CA PHE A 99 0.04 7.71 0.45
C PHE A 99 -1.29 7.18 0.96
N SER A 100 -1.44 5.86 0.98
CA SER A 100 -2.56 5.18 1.57
C SER A 100 -2.11 3.85 2.16
N ILE A 101 -2.68 3.49 3.31
CA ILE A 101 -2.48 2.23 3.98
C ILE A 101 -3.82 1.50 3.94
N THR A 102 -3.81 0.26 3.48
CA THR A 102 -4.97 -0.64 3.57
C THR A 102 -4.69 -1.67 4.65
N PHE A 103 -5.66 -1.87 5.55
CA PHE A 103 -5.58 -2.83 6.64
C PHE A 103 -6.36 -4.11 6.33
N LEU A 104 -6.07 -5.21 7.05
CA LEU A 104 -6.79 -6.49 6.94
C LEU A 104 -8.30 -6.34 7.18
N SER A 105 -8.72 -5.38 7.99
CA SER A 105 -10.12 -5.04 8.23
C SER A 105 -10.85 -4.50 7.00
N GLY A 106 -10.13 -4.15 5.93
CA GLY A 106 -10.63 -3.39 4.79
C GLY A 106 -10.64 -1.87 5.02
N GLU A 107 -10.28 -1.42 6.23
CA GLU A 107 -10.10 0.00 6.51
C GLU A 107 -8.95 0.56 5.65
N GLN A 108 -9.16 1.77 5.14
CA GLN A 108 -8.17 2.49 4.37
C GLN A 108 -7.94 3.87 4.99
N ALA A 109 -6.68 4.16 5.29
CA ALA A 109 -6.25 5.49 5.72
C ALA A 109 -5.38 6.10 4.61
N SER A 110 -5.48 7.41 4.38
CA SER A 110 -4.69 8.06 3.33
C SER A 110 -4.42 9.52 3.63
N ALA A 111 -3.32 10.04 3.10
CA ALA A 111 -3.07 11.48 2.99
C ALA A 111 -2.71 11.84 1.54
N VAL A 112 -3.14 13.02 1.12
CA VAL A 112 -2.88 13.57 -0.21
C VAL A 112 -2.44 15.02 -0.07
N GLU A 113 -1.47 15.42 -0.89
CA GLU A 113 -1.05 16.79 -1.08
C GLU A 113 -1.07 17.13 -2.56
N ASP A 114 -1.78 18.19 -2.94
CA ASP A 114 -1.84 18.73 -4.29
C ASP A 114 -1.25 20.16 -4.32
N ARG A 115 -0.24 20.40 -5.16
CA ARG A 115 0.38 21.73 -5.34
C ARG A 115 0.79 22.01 -6.78
N LEU A 116 0.87 23.29 -7.16
CA LEU A 116 1.33 23.70 -8.48
C LEU A 116 2.84 23.50 -8.72
N VAL A 117 3.67 23.48 -7.67
CA VAL A 117 5.14 23.36 -7.76
C VAL A 117 5.67 22.35 -6.72
N PHE A 118 6.52 21.40 -7.14
CA PHE A 118 7.25 20.49 -6.23
C PHE A 118 8.30 21.27 -5.44
N GLY A 119 7.91 21.76 -4.26
CA GLY A 119 8.82 22.50 -3.37
C GLY A 119 8.31 22.62 -1.93
N GLY A 120 7.37 21.77 -1.51
CA GLY A 120 6.83 21.81 -0.15
C GLY A 120 7.56 20.84 0.77
N LYS A 121 8.01 21.31 1.95
CA LYS A 121 8.46 20.44 3.07
C LYS A 121 7.49 19.27 3.32
N ARG A 122 6.19 19.52 3.11
CA ARG A 122 5.10 18.55 3.24
C ARG A 122 5.16 17.40 2.21
N HIS A 123 5.48 17.67 0.94
CA HIS A 123 5.64 16.60 -0.06
C HIS A 123 6.78 15.66 0.34
N ASN A 124 7.92 16.21 0.74
CA ASN A 124 9.07 15.40 1.17
C ASN A 124 8.75 14.60 2.43
N ALA A 125 8.11 15.22 3.42
CA ALA A 125 7.67 14.54 4.64
C ALA A 125 6.70 13.38 4.34
N LEU A 126 5.73 13.60 3.44
CA LEU A 126 4.77 12.57 3.03
C LEU A 126 5.46 11.39 2.34
N ILE A 127 6.43 11.65 1.45
CA ILE A 127 7.18 10.60 0.76
C ILE A 127 8.10 9.84 1.72
N HIS A 128 8.82 10.53 2.60
CA HIS A 128 9.64 9.87 3.62
C HIS A 128 8.80 9.00 4.54
N PHE A 129 7.62 9.48 4.93
CA PHE A 129 6.67 8.69 5.72
C PHE A 129 6.20 7.46 4.96
N TYR A 130 5.79 7.61 3.69
CA TYR A 130 5.42 6.51 2.81
C TYR A 130 6.53 5.47 2.69
N ASP A 131 7.77 5.88 2.41
CA ASP A 131 8.90 4.96 2.26
C ASP A 131 9.19 4.21 3.57
N ALA A 132 9.11 4.89 4.72
CA ALA A 132 9.30 4.27 6.02
C ALA A 132 8.21 3.23 6.33
N VAL A 133 6.93 3.56 6.11
CA VAL A 133 5.81 2.62 6.27
C VAL A 133 6.00 1.42 5.33
N ARG A 134 6.34 1.66 4.07
CA ARG A 134 6.55 0.62 3.06
C ARG A 134 7.67 -0.35 3.47
N GLN A 135 8.78 0.16 3.97
CA GLN A 135 9.92 -0.66 4.43
C GLN A 135 9.57 -1.49 5.67
N LEU A 136 8.96 -0.89 6.69
CA LEU A 136 8.62 -1.59 7.94
C LEU A 136 7.55 -2.66 7.72
N THR A 137 6.61 -2.40 6.82
CA THR A 137 5.51 -3.34 6.51
C THR A 137 5.89 -4.38 5.47
N PHE A 138 7.10 -4.33 4.90
CA PHE A 138 7.52 -5.24 3.82
C PHE A 138 7.37 -6.72 4.21
N LYS A 139 7.93 -7.13 5.35
CA LYS A 139 7.89 -8.54 5.79
C LYS A 139 6.45 -8.99 6.09
N PRO A 140 5.63 -8.25 6.87
CA PRO A 140 4.22 -8.56 7.04
C PRO A 140 3.44 -8.68 5.72
N ARG A 141 3.59 -7.71 4.81
CA ARG A 141 2.92 -7.73 3.50
C ARG A 141 3.34 -8.94 2.66
N LEU A 142 4.63 -9.25 2.61
CA LEU A 142 5.15 -10.43 1.90
C LEU A 142 4.60 -11.72 2.50
N THR A 143 4.62 -11.87 3.83
CA THR A 143 4.03 -13.04 4.51
C THR A 143 2.55 -13.19 4.19
N ASN A 144 1.77 -12.10 4.26
CA ASN A 144 0.35 -12.11 3.94
C ASN A 144 0.11 -12.52 2.48
N LEU A 145 0.92 -12.01 1.55
CA LEU A 145 0.85 -12.35 0.14
C LEU A 145 1.18 -13.83 -0.10
N VAL A 146 2.24 -14.33 0.53
CA VAL A 146 2.68 -15.74 0.47
C VAL A 146 1.61 -16.67 1.04
N SER A 147 1.03 -16.36 2.21
CA SER A 147 -0.03 -17.16 2.80
C SER A 147 -1.24 -17.23 1.87
N ARG A 148 -1.66 -16.08 1.31
CA ARG A 148 -2.75 -16.05 0.31
C ARG A 148 -2.45 -16.90 -0.93
N LEU A 149 -1.21 -16.88 -1.42
CA LEU A 149 -0.81 -17.72 -2.56
C LEU A 149 -0.84 -19.21 -2.21
N SER A 150 -0.41 -19.59 -1.01
CA SER A 150 -0.47 -20.99 -0.55
C SER A 150 -1.92 -21.45 -0.40
N ASP A 151 -2.77 -20.65 0.24
CA ASP A 151 -4.16 -20.98 0.54
C ASP A 151 -5.05 -21.05 -0.72
N ILE A 152 -4.96 -20.04 -1.59
CA ILE A 152 -5.82 -19.90 -2.79
C ILE A 152 -5.21 -20.66 -3.99
N GLY A 153 -3.89 -20.90 -3.96
CA GLY A 153 -3.14 -21.51 -5.06
C GLY A 153 -2.80 -20.57 -6.21
N HIS A 154 -3.34 -19.34 -6.22
CA HIS A 154 -3.04 -18.32 -7.20
C HIS A 154 -3.19 -16.89 -6.64
N LEU A 155 -2.59 -15.92 -7.33
CA LEU A 155 -2.64 -14.49 -7.03
C LEU A 155 -2.72 -13.67 -8.33
N ASP A 156 -3.66 -12.73 -8.37
CA ASP A 156 -3.68 -11.72 -9.42
C ASP A 156 -2.60 -10.66 -9.11
N ILE A 157 -1.54 -10.61 -9.90
CA ILE A 157 -0.42 -9.68 -9.69
C ILE A 157 -0.47 -8.44 -10.58
N TYR A 158 -1.29 -8.47 -11.64
CA TYR A 158 -1.62 -7.31 -12.46
C TYR A 158 -3.04 -7.46 -13.02
N LYS A 159 -3.83 -6.39 -12.93
CA LYS A 159 -5.13 -6.25 -13.59
C LYS A 159 -5.12 -4.99 -14.45
N PRO A 160 -5.36 -5.11 -15.77
CA PRO A 160 -5.40 -3.95 -16.63
C PRO A 160 -6.63 -3.07 -16.33
N PRO A 161 -6.47 -1.74 -16.32
CA PRO A 161 -7.56 -0.81 -15.97
C PRO A 161 -8.64 -0.70 -17.05
N PHE A 162 -8.31 -1.04 -18.31
CA PHE A 162 -9.21 -0.99 -19.45
C PHE A 162 -9.03 -2.24 -20.31
N GLY A 163 -10.12 -2.79 -20.85
CA GLY A 163 -10.10 -4.02 -21.64
C GLY A 163 -9.13 -3.93 -22.82
N GLY A 164 -8.28 -4.96 -22.98
CA GLY A 164 -7.29 -5.04 -24.06
C GLY A 164 -6.04 -5.83 -23.68
N GLU A 165 -5.70 -5.88 -22.39
CA GLU A 165 -4.66 -6.75 -21.86
C GLU A 165 -5.26 -7.84 -20.97
N ASP A 166 -4.54 -8.94 -20.82
CA ASP A 166 -4.94 -10.05 -19.94
C ASP A 166 -4.52 -9.79 -18.50
N THR A 167 -5.37 -10.18 -17.55
CA THR A 167 -4.98 -10.28 -16.13
C THR A 167 -3.78 -11.22 -16.02
N VAL A 168 -2.75 -10.81 -15.27
CA VAL A 168 -1.58 -11.65 -15.00
C VAL A 168 -1.75 -12.32 -13.65
N VAL A 169 -1.75 -13.64 -13.67
CA VAL A 169 -1.97 -14.51 -12.51
C VAL A 169 -0.69 -15.28 -12.20
N LEU A 170 -0.23 -15.23 -10.95
CA LEU A 170 0.83 -16.06 -10.41
C LEU A 170 0.22 -17.27 -9.71
N ARG A 171 0.65 -18.47 -10.09
CA ARG A 171 0.31 -19.72 -9.41
C ARG A 171 1.37 -20.11 -8.39
N LYS A 172 0.97 -20.92 -7.39
CA LYS A 172 1.85 -21.36 -6.30
C LYS A 172 3.07 -22.19 -6.75
N ASP A 173 2.98 -22.81 -7.93
CA ASP A 173 4.05 -23.59 -8.55
C ASP A 173 5.08 -22.72 -9.29
N GLY A 174 4.95 -21.39 -9.24
CA GLY A 174 5.84 -20.45 -9.92
C GLY A 174 5.54 -20.31 -11.41
N VAL A 175 4.32 -20.62 -11.84
CA VAL A 175 3.83 -20.40 -13.20
C VAL A 175 3.04 -19.09 -13.27
N ILE A 176 3.36 -18.25 -14.26
CA ILE A 176 2.62 -17.04 -14.62
C ILE A 176 1.69 -17.35 -15.79
N VAL A 177 0.43 -16.96 -15.67
CA VAL A 177 -0.59 -17.10 -16.72
C VAL A 177 -1.14 -15.73 -17.09
N ALA A 178 -1.20 -15.43 -18.38
CA ALA A 178 -1.79 -14.20 -18.91
C ALA A 178 -2.48 -14.49 -20.26
N GLY A 179 -3.80 -14.63 -20.24
CA GLY A 179 -4.58 -15.04 -21.41
C GLY A 179 -4.15 -16.41 -21.90
N THR A 180 -3.64 -16.48 -23.14
CA THR A 180 -3.10 -17.73 -23.73
C THR A 180 -1.63 -17.99 -23.40
N ARG A 181 -0.92 -17.05 -22.75
CA ARG A 181 0.51 -17.17 -22.44
C ARG A 181 0.73 -17.82 -21.08
N THR A 182 1.69 -18.75 -21.01
CA THR A 182 2.02 -19.46 -19.77
C THR A 182 3.53 -19.57 -19.61
N VAL A 183 4.09 -18.87 -18.62
CA VAL A 183 5.54 -18.79 -18.40
C VAL A 183 5.90 -19.40 -17.06
N ASN A 184 6.78 -20.39 -17.05
CA ASN A 184 7.37 -20.91 -15.81
C ASN A 184 8.55 -20.03 -15.38
N LEU A 185 8.50 -19.46 -14.17
CA LEU A 185 9.52 -18.53 -13.67
C LEU A 185 10.91 -19.18 -13.55
N LYS A 186 10.98 -20.44 -13.14
CA LYS A 186 12.26 -21.16 -12.99
C LYS A 186 12.90 -21.40 -14.34
N THR A 187 12.11 -21.85 -15.32
CA THR A 187 12.58 -21.99 -16.70
C THR A 187 13.04 -20.65 -17.25
N ALA A 188 12.21 -19.61 -17.13
CA ALA A 188 12.53 -18.28 -17.64
C ALA A 188 13.81 -17.71 -17.00
N LYS A 189 14.04 -17.94 -15.71
CA LYS A 189 15.29 -17.54 -15.05
C LYS A 189 16.50 -18.34 -15.53
N ALA A 190 16.38 -19.66 -15.64
CA ALA A 190 17.45 -20.52 -16.16
C ALA A 190 17.83 -20.16 -17.60
N THR A 191 16.84 -19.77 -18.41
CA THR A 191 17.05 -19.29 -19.77
C THR A 191 17.39 -17.81 -19.84
N GLY A 192 17.55 -17.08 -18.74
CA GLY A 192 17.87 -15.65 -18.77
C GLY A 192 16.80 -14.79 -19.47
N THR A 193 15.56 -15.29 -19.53
CA THR A 193 14.39 -14.62 -20.11
C THR A 193 13.46 -14.06 -19.04
N PHE A 194 13.92 -13.90 -17.81
CA PHE A 194 13.20 -13.28 -16.68
C PHE A 194 13.96 -12.04 -16.19
N GLY A 195 13.27 -10.90 -16.11
CA GLY A 195 13.83 -9.64 -15.63
C GLY A 195 12.86 -8.89 -14.71
N LEU A 196 13.40 -8.33 -13.63
CA LEU A 196 12.73 -7.43 -12.70
C LEU A 196 13.40 -6.06 -12.79
N GLY A 197 12.64 -5.00 -13.02
CA GLY A 197 13.16 -3.64 -13.21
C GLY A 197 13.98 -3.52 -14.50
N THR A 198 13.35 -3.14 -15.59
CA THR A 198 13.91 -3.26 -16.94
C THR A 198 14.25 -1.92 -17.58
N GLN A 199 15.29 -1.94 -18.41
CA GLN A 199 15.69 -0.80 -19.24
C GLN A 199 14.99 -0.87 -20.60
N TRP A 200 14.43 0.24 -21.05
CA TRP A 200 13.83 0.38 -22.37
C TRP A 200 14.83 1.04 -23.31
N HIS A 201 15.13 0.36 -24.42
CA HIS A 201 15.78 0.98 -25.56
C HIS A 201 14.68 1.46 -26.53
N ALA A 202 14.50 2.77 -26.66
CA ALA A 202 13.77 3.30 -27.79
C ALA A 202 14.62 3.09 -29.05
N LEU A 203 14.04 2.46 -30.08
CA LEU A 203 14.64 2.45 -31.42
C LEU A 203 14.85 3.91 -31.84
N ASN A 204 16.11 4.30 -31.98
CA ASN A 204 16.63 5.60 -32.44
C ASN A 204 16.90 6.73 -31.42
N ALA A 205 16.98 6.52 -30.09
CA ALA A 205 17.14 7.66 -29.17
C ALA A 205 18.23 7.56 -28.10
N VAL A 206 18.91 8.70 -27.94
CA VAL A 206 19.94 9.12 -26.96
C VAL A 206 19.46 9.06 -25.49
N SER A 207 18.23 8.60 -25.21
CA SER A 207 17.69 8.47 -23.85
C SER A 207 17.33 7.02 -23.52
N GLN A 208 18.04 6.44 -22.55
CA GLN A 208 17.61 5.22 -21.87
C GLN A 208 16.53 5.60 -20.85
N LYS A 209 15.35 4.97 -20.93
CA LYS A 209 14.34 5.06 -19.86
C LYS A 209 14.31 3.73 -19.14
N THR A 210 14.44 3.73 -17.82
CA THR A 210 14.30 2.53 -16.99
C THR A 210 12.92 2.54 -16.34
N ASN A 211 12.23 1.40 -16.36
CA ASN A 211 11.04 1.20 -15.55
C ASN A 211 11.39 0.23 -14.40
N PRO A 212 11.73 0.75 -13.21
CA PRO A 212 12.16 -0.09 -12.09
C PRO A 212 11.03 -0.99 -11.56
N ALA A 213 9.77 -0.73 -11.94
CA ALA A 213 8.62 -1.51 -11.50
C ALA A 213 8.19 -2.58 -12.52
N GLU A 214 8.68 -2.52 -13.76
CA GLU A 214 8.29 -3.49 -14.81
C GLU A 214 8.85 -4.88 -14.50
N VAL A 215 8.02 -5.89 -14.78
CA VAL A 215 8.40 -7.30 -14.85
C VAL A 215 8.35 -7.70 -16.32
N VAL A 216 9.41 -8.35 -16.79
CA VAL A 216 9.50 -8.85 -18.16
C VAL A 216 9.86 -10.32 -18.14
N MET A 217 9.11 -11.13 -18.87
CA MET A 217 9.41 -12.55 -19.02
C MET A 217 9.02 -13.11 -20.39
N SER A 218 9.75 -14.11 -20.87
CA SER A 218 9.49 -14.77 -22.15
C SER A 218 9.68 -16.28 -22.06
N GLU A 219 8.89 -17.00 -22.88
CA GLU A 219 9.01 -18.45 -23.08
C GLU A 219 10.30 -18.80 -23.85
N GLU A 220 10.77 -17.89 -24.72
CA GLU A 220 11.95 -18.10 -25.57
C GLU A 220 12.95 -16.94 -25.47
N ARG A 221 14.23 -17.21 -25.77
CA ARG A 221 15.26 -16.18 -25.95
C ARG A 221 15.09 -15.48 -27.30
N GLY A 222 15.43 -14.19 -27.36
CA GLY A 222 15.51 -13.46 -28.62
C GLY A 222 16.70 -13.89 -29.48
N LEU A 223 16.72 -13.42 -30.73
CA LEU A 223 17.91 -13.51 -31.59
C LEU A 223 19.09 -12.81 -30.88
N LEU A 224 20.24 -13.48 -30.86
CA LEU A 224 21.46 -13.12 -30.11
C LEU A 224 21.45 -13.47 -28.60
N GLY A 225 20.83 -14.59 -28.21
CA GLY A 225 21.26 -15.42 -27.08
C GLY A 225 21.13 -14.85 -25.65
N THR A 226 20.83 -13.57 -25.48
CA THR A 226 20.72 -12.89 -24.17
C THR A 226 19.63 -11.81 -24.12
N LEU A 227 19.05 -11.42 -25.26
CA LEU A 227 18.01 -10.39 -25.30
C LEU A 227 16.63 -11.01 -25.13
N ILE A 228 15.87 -10.50 -24.15
CA ILE A 228 14.46 -10.85 -24.00
C ILE A 228 13.71 -10.34 -25.26
N PRO A 229 12.92 -11.19 -25.95
CA PRO A 229 12.20 -10.79 -27.15
C PRO A 229 11.30 -9.57 -26.92
N ARG A 230 11.07 -8.79 -27.98
CA ARG A 230 10.08 -7.69 -27.95
C ARG A 230 8.66 -8.15 -27.67
N ALA A 231 8.33 -9.40 -28.03
CA ALA A 231 7.03 -10.03 -27.78
C ALA A 231 6.89 -10.62 -26.37
N ALA A 232 7.87 -10.43 -25.49
CA ALA A 232 7.81 -10.90 -24.11
C ALA A 232 6.57 -10.39 -23.36
N LEU A 233 6.11 -11.17 -22.39
CA LEU A 233 5.11 -10.71 -21.43
C LEU A 233 5.73 -9.60 -20.59
N ARG A 234 5.10 -8.42 -20.63
CA ARG A 234 5.49 -7.23 -19.89
C ARG A 234 4.31 -6.74 -19.09
N PHE A 235 4.52 -6.48 -17.81
CA PHE A 235 3.52 -5.86 -16.97
C PHE A 235 4.22 -5.10 -15.83
N THR A 236 3.53 -4.12 -15.27
CA THR A 236 3.94 -3.49 -14.01
C THR A 236 2.97 -4.00 -12.95
N PRO A 237 3.42 -4.72 -11.91
CA PRO A 237 2.56 -5.12 -10.80
C PRO A 237 1.86 -3.90 -10.21
N TYR A 238 0.84 -4.10 -9.39
CA TYR A 238 0.21 -2.97 -8.69
C TYR A 238 1.29 -2.06 -8.08
N PRO A 239 1.30 -0.74 -8.39
CA PRO A 239 2.38 0.18 -8.02
C PRO A 239 2.76 0.14 -6.53
N ASP A 240 1.80 -0.28 -5.73
CA ASP A 240 1.78 -0.28 -4.27
C ASP A 240 2.44 -1.53 -3.66
N ASP A 241 2.49 -2.63 -4.42
CA ASP A 241 3.00 -3.92 -3.96
C ASP A 241 4.12 -4.44 -4.88
N VAL A 242 4.69 -3.56 -5.72
CA VAL A 242 5.80 -3.89 -6.63
C VAL A 242 6.96 -4.54 -5.88
N ASP A 243 7.32 -4.04 -4.70
CA ASP A 243 8.43 -4.59 -3.90
C ASP A 243 8.18 -6.02 -3.44
N VAL A 244 7.01 -6.27 -2.83
CA VAL A 244 6.66 -7.59 -2.31
C VAL A 244 6.38 -8.58 -3.45
N VAL A 245 5.81 -8.12 -4.57
CA VAL A 245 5.63 -8.94 -5.78
C VAL A 245 6.97 -9.28 -6.41
N HIS A 246 7.87 -8.31 -6.57
CA HIS A 246 9.23 -8.56 -7.10
C HIS A 246 9.99 -9.55 -6.22
N ALA A 247 9.93 -9.40 -4.90
CA ALA A 247 10.55 -10.33 -3.97
C ALA A 247 9.96 -11.74 -4.10
N LEU A 248 8.63 -11.86 -4.19
CA LEU A 248 7.94 -13.15 -4.37
C LEU A 248 8.31 -13.82 -5.70
N LEU A 249 8.28 -13.08 -6.80
CA LEU A 249 8.64 -13.59 -8.13
C LEU A 249 10.12 -14.00 -8.17
N GLY A 250 11.01 -13.18 -7.62
CA GLY A 250 12.44 -13.47 -7.54
C GLY A 250 12.73 -14.73 -6.74
N TRP A 251 12.03 -14.92 -5.61
CA TRP A 251 12.14 -16.11 -4.77
C TRP A 251 11.58 -17.36 -5.48
N LEU A 252 10.41 -17.28 -6.11
CA LEU A 252 9.80 -18.42 -6.82
C LEU A 252 10.56 -18.85 -8.07
N ALA A 253 11.31 -17.93 -8.68
CA ALA A 253 12.15 -18.24 -9.82
C ALA A 253 13.39 -19.08 -9.46
N GLU A 254 13.76 -19.17 -8.18
CA GLU A 254 14.89 -20.02 -7.76
C GLU A 254 14.55 -21.52 -7.84
N PRO A 255 15.41 -22.37 -8.43
CA PRO A 255 15.14 -23.79 -8.58
C PRO A 255 14.82 -24.51 -7.27
N SER A 256 15.52 -24.17 -6.18
CA SER A 256 15.39 -24.78 -4.85
C SER A 256 14.14 -24.38 -4.08
N ASN A 257 13.44 -23.33 -4.52
CA ASN A 257 12.35 -22.73 -3.75
C ASN A 257 11.00 -23.31 -4.16
N HIS A 258 10.20 -23.68 -3.16
CA HIS A 258 8.87 -24.25 -3.36
C HIS A 258 7.95 -23.74 -2.25
N LEU A 259 6.79 -23.20 -2.64
CA LEU A 259 5.71 -22.96 -1.70
C LEU A 259 5.15 -24.31 -1.25
N LYS A 260 5.10 -24.50 0.06
CA LYS A 260 4.40 -25.64 0.67
C LYS A 260 2.90 -25.41 0.63
#